data_AF-A0A834M9W5-F1
#
_entry.id   AF-A0A834M9W5-F1
#
_cell.length_a   1.000
_cell.length_b   1.000
_cell.length_c   1.000
_cell.angle_alpha   90.00
_cell.angle_beta   90.00
_cell.angle_gamma   90.00
#
_symmetry.space_group_name_H-M   'P 1'
#
loop_
_entity.id
_entity.type
_entity.pdbx_description
1 polymer ?
#
loop_
_entity_poly.entity_id
_entity_poly.type
_entity_poly.pdbx_seq_one_letter_code
_entity_poly.pdbx_strand_id
1 'polypeptide(L)'
;MQIYLARNNQQAGPYTVEQLNQMLANQQVLLTDLIWHEGMSEWKPLGEVTQGKFSYYPEGYQAASISTTSPFDYSATSTQTTTQPALKTPNASKTKLAPISKRIFAKIIDMLLWIPAFLCLTAFMSAEQYAAMSKIQTQGVIPTPEAQTALLQLIPTNGWIAAGIYLLCMLFVQAILIAKTGQSVGKKVMQIQIVDVTSRQLAS
;
A
#
# COMPACT_ATOMS: atom_id res chain seq x y z
N MET A 1 -17.24 2.64 -28.28
CA MET A 1 -15.92 3.13 -27.80
C MET A 1 -15.32 2.07 -26.88
N GLN A 2 -14.02 1.77 -27.01
CA GLN A 2 -13.31 0.82 -26.13
C GLN A 2 -12.46 1.59 -25.11
N ILE A 3 -12.61 1.24 -23.84
CA ILE A 3 -11.90 1.87 -22.72
C ILE A 3 -10.89 0.91 -22.14
N TYR A 4 -9.69 1.40 -21.88
CA TYR A 4 -8.67 0.67 -21.16
C TYR A 4 -8.38 1.36 -19.84
N LEU A 5 -8.26 0.57 -18.79
CA LEU A 5 -7.88 1.02 -17.46
C LEU A 5 -6.48 0.51 -17.14
N ALA A 6 -5.68 1.31 -16.44
CA ALA A 6 -4.38 0.89 -15.97
C ALA A 6 -4.20 1.26 -14.49
N ARG A 7 -3.72 0.27 -13.72
CA ARG A 7 -3.33 0.43 -12.32
C ARG A 7 -2.03 -0.33 -12.09
N ASN A 8 -1.02 0.31 -11.52
CA ASN A 8 0.29 -0.30 -11.23
C ASN A 8 0.96 -0.97 -12.46
N ASN A 9 0.95 -0.29 -13.61
CA ASN A 9 1.47 -0.80 -14.89
C ASN A 9 0.79 -2.08 -15.42
N GLN A 10 -0.36 -2.47 -14.87
CA GLN A 10 -1.21 -3.50 -15.44
C GLN A 10 -2.39 -2.85 -16.16
N GLN A 11 -2.53 -3.15 -17.45
CA GLN A 11 -3.65 -2.71 -18.27
C GLN A 11 -4.76 -3.76 -18.24
N ALA A 12 -5.99 -3.30 -18.15
CA ALA A 12 -7.21 -4.09 -18.20
C ALA A 12 -8.19 -3.47 -19.20
N GLY A 13 -8.95 -4.30 -19.88
CA GLY A 13 -9.86 -3.90 -20.96
C GLY A 13 -9.64 -4.71 -22.24
N PRO A 14 -10.38 -4.40 -23.31
CA PRO A 14 -11.28 -3.25 -23.44
C PRO A 14 -12.58 -3.38 -22.65
N TYR A 15 -13.02 -2.29 -22.01
CA TYR A 15 -14.30 -2.12 -21.34
C TYR A 15 -15.21 -1.20 -22.15
N THR A 16 -16.53 -1.38 -22.01
CA THR A 16 -17.50 -0.39 -22.49
C THR A 16 -17.71 0.73 -21.47
N VAL A 17 -18.38 1.83 -21.87
CA VAL A 17 -18.72 2.94 -20.97
C VAL A 17 -19.63 2.46 -19.84
N GLU A 18 -20.58 1.56 -20.14
CA GLU A 18 -21.49 0.97 -19.16
C GLU A 18 -20.74 0.12 -18.14
N GLN A 19 -19.81 -0.72 -18.60
CA GLN A 19 -18.98 -1.54 -17.74
C GLN A 19 -18.11 -0.67 -16.83
N LEU A 20 -17.48 0.39 -17.36
CA LEU A 20 -16.75 1.34 -16.54
C LEU A 20 -17.63 2.00 -15.48
N ASN A 21 -18.85 2.42 -15.86
CA ASN A 21 -19.79 3.04 -14.93
C ASN A 21 -20.27 2.06 -13.84
N GLN A 22 -20.46 0.79 -14.17
CA GLN A 22 -20.73 -0.26 -13.18
C GLN A 22 -19.52 -0.49 -12.26
N MET A 23 -18.31 -0.52 -12.80
CA MET A 23 -17.08 -0.68 -12.01
C MET A 23 -16.82 0.53 -11.08
N LEU A 24 -17.17 1.74 -11.53
CA LEU A 24 -17.15 2.96 -10.72
C LEU A 24 -18.21 2.92 -9.62
N ALA A 25 -19.44 2.51 -9.94
CA ALA A 25 -20.52 2.36 -8.96
C ALA A 25 -20.22 1.30 -7.89
N ASN A 26 -19.61 0.18 -8.30
CA ASN A 26 -19.18 -0.90 -7.41
C ASN A 26 -17.83 -0.63 -6.72
N GLN A 27 -17.23 0.56 -6.91
CA GLN A 27 -15.92 0.96 -6.36
C GLN A 27 -14.77 -0.01 -6.68
N GLN A 28 -14.88 -0.77 -7.76
CA GLN A 28 -13.81 -1.66 -8.24
C GLN A 28 -12.67 -0.86 -8.89
N VAL A 29 -13.00 0.32 -9.42
CA VAL A 29 -12.10 1.27 -10.07
C VAL A 29 -12.06 2.55 -9.26
N LEU A 30 -10.86 3.10 -9.09
CA LEU A 30 -10.59 4.30 -8.29
C LEU A 30 -10.44 5.50 -9.24
N LEU A 31 -10.78 6.69 -8.76
CA LEU A 31 -10.56 7.94 -9.51
C LEU A 31 -9.06 8.22 -9.78
N THR A 32 -8.17 7.54 -9.07
CA THR A 32 -6.72 7.61 -9.28
C THR A 32 -6.21 6.65 -10.36
N ASP A 33 -7.05 5.79 -10.91
CA ASP A 33 -6.67 4.89 -12.00
C ASP A 33 -6.45 5.64 -13.29
N LEU A 34 -5.56 5.13 -14.14
CA LEU A 34 -5.37 5.69 -15.46
C LEU A 34 -6.41 5.13 -16.42
N ILE A 35 -7.02 5.99 -17.21
CA ILE A 35 -7.93 5.66 -18.29
C ILE A 35 -7.30 6.10 -19.62
N TRP A 36 -7.48 5.26 -20.63
CA TRP A 36 -7.23 5.62 -22.02
C TRP A 36 -8.36 5.06 -22.87
N HIS A 37 -8.78 5.82 -23.87
CA HIS A 37 -9.66 5.32 -24.91
C HIS A 37 -9.27 5.91 -26.25
N GLU A 38 -9.81 5.32 -27.31
CA GLU A 38 -9.64 5.81 -28.68
C GLU A 38 -10.01 7.30 -28.77
N GLY A 39 -9.07 8.13 -29.23
CA GLY A 39 -9.20 9.60 -29.26
C GLY A 39 -8.36 10.35 -28.20
N MET A 40 -7.80 9.66 -27.20
CA MET A 40 -6.86 10.27 -26.25
C MET A 40 -5.40 10.16 -26.73
N SER A 41 -4.64 11.25 -26.61
CA SER A 41 -3.20 11.28 -26.91
C SER A 41 -2.36 10.54 -25.86
N GLU A 42 -2.83 10.48 -24.62
CA GLU A 42 -2.11 9.91 -23.48
C GLU A 42 -3.06 9.35 -22.42
N TRP A 43 -2.53 8.56 -21.50
CA TRP A 43 -3.27 8.04 -20.36
C TRP A 43 -3.54 9.16 -19.37
N LYS A 44 -4.80 9.30 -18.93
CA LYS A 44 -5.19 10.33 -17.95
C LYS A 44 -5.75 9.71 -16.68
N PRO A 45 -5.61 10.34 -15.50
CA PRO A 45 -6.32 9.91 -14.30
C PRO A 45 -7.83 9.95 -14.52
N LEU A 46 -8.52 8.90 -14.06
CA LEU A 46 -9.96 8.75 -14.25
C LEU A 46 -10.74 9.89 -13.60
N GLY A 47 -10.29 10.38 -12.44
CA GLY A 47 -10.88 11.53 -11.76
C GLY A 47 -10.74 12.86 -12.52
N GLU A 48 -9.71 13.02 -13.35
CA GLU A 48 -9.58 14.19 -14.24
C GLU A 48 -10.61 14.12 -15.36
N VAL A 49 -10.81 12.91 -15.90
CA VAL A 49 -11.70 12.65 -17.03
C VAL A 49 -13.18 12.64 -16.62
N THR A 50 -13.50 12.17 -15.41
CA THR A 50 -14.87 12.18 -14.86
C THR A 50 -15.19 13.43 -14.04
N GLN A 51 -14.26 14.39 -13.95
CA GLN A 51 -14.39 15.59 -13.10
C GLN A 51 -14.72 15.25 -11.63
N GLY A 52 -14.13 14.17 -11.11
CA GLY A 52 -14.36 13.68 -9.75
C GLY A 52 -15.68 12.95 -9.54
N LYS A 53 -16.46 12.66 -10.59
CA LYS A 53 -17.71 11.90 -10.51
C LYS A 53 -17.45 10.40 -10.67
N PHE A 54 -18.29 9.58 -10.05
CA PHE A 54 -18.28 8.11 -10.23
C PHE A 54 -19.09 7.67 -11.47
N SER A 55 -19.11 8.52 -12.50
CA SER A 55 -19.76 8.22 -13.76
C SER A 55 -19.00 8.91 -14.89
N TYR A 56 -18.86 8.21 -16.00
CA TYR A 56 -18.14 8.63 -17.18
C TYR A 56 -19.10 8.73 -18.36
N TYR A 57 -19.11 9.91 -18.98
CA TYR A 57 -19.86 10.22 -20.20
C TYR A 57 -18.94 11.02 -21.13
N PRO A 58 -18.26 10.37 -22.09
CA PRO A 58 -17.45 11.08 -23.07
C PRO A 58 -18.34 11.96 -23.96
N GLU A 59 -17.82 13.12 -24.37
CA GLU A 59 -18.51 13.99 -25.32
C GLU A 59 -18.78 13.23 -26.63
N GLY A 60 -20.06 13.14 -27.02
CA GLY A 60 -20.50 12.42 -28.22
C GLY A 60 -20.96 10.97 -28.01
N TYR A 61 -20.98 10.45 -26.77
CA TYR A 61 -21.51 9.11 -26.47
C TYR A 61 -23.04 9.12 -26.25
N GLN A 62 -23.80 8.51 -27.16
CA GLN A 62 -25.21 8.18 -26.92
C GLN A 62 -25.32 6.82 -26.24
N ALA A 63 -25.79 6.80 -24.98
CA ALA A 63 -26.06 5.57 -24.25
C ALA A 63 -27.20 4.81 -24.93
N ALA A 64 -26.89 3.64 -25.50
CA ALA A 64 -27.92 2.70 -25.90
C ALA A 64 -28.64 2.19 -24.63
N SER A 65 -29.93 2.46 -24.52
CA SER A 65 -30.77 1.96 -23.44
C SER A 65 -30.78 0.43 -23.44
N ILE A 66 -30.17 -0.21 -22.44
CA ILE A 66 -30.30 -1.65 -22.24
C ILE A 66 -30.69 -1.99 -20.81
N SER A 67 -31.84 -2.65 -20.74
CA SER A 67 -32.47 -3.30 -19.62
C SER A 67 -31.52 -4.27 -18.90
N THR A 68 -31.72 -4.33 -17.59
CA THR A 68 -31.15 -5.27 -16.62
C THR A 68 -30.99 -6.68 -17.18
N THR A 69 -29.76 -7.07 -17.51
CA THR A 69 -29.34 -8.48 -17.51
C THR A 69 -27.92 -8.56 -16.98
N SER A 70 -27.78 -9.21 -15.83
CA SER A 70 -26.52 -9.66 -15.25
C SER A 70 -26.08 -10.93 -15.99
N PRO A 71 -24.82 -11.01 -16.44
CA PRO A 71 -24.15 -12.30 -16.54
C PRO A 71 -22.70 -12.19 -16.06
N PHE A 72 -22.46 -12.62 -14.83
CA PHE A 72 -21.15 -13.13 -14.43
C PHE A 72 -20.91 -14.44 -15.19
N ASP A 73 -20.12 -14.39 -16.26
CA ASP A 73 -19.44 -15.58 -16.80
C ASP A 73 -18.01 -15.18 -17.19
N TYR A 74 -17.09 -15.42 -16.25
CA TYR A 74 -15.65 -15.32 -16.50
C TYR A 74 -15.17 -16.63 -17.13
N SER A 75 -15.21 -16.74 -18.45
CA SER A 75 -14.43 -17.73 -19.19
C SER A 75 -13.09 -17.12 -19.60
N ALA A 76 -12.01 -17.59 -18.98
CA ALA A 76 -10.65 -17.26 -19.35
C ALA A 76 -10.31 -17.90 -20.71
N THR A 77 -10.05 -17.09 -21.74
CA THR A 77 -9.47 -17.56 -23.00
C THR A 77 -8.11 -16.91 -23.19
N SER A 78 -7.06 -17.71 -23.00
CA SER A 78 -5.71 -17.40 -23.44
C SER A 78 -5.62 -17.53 -24.96
N THR A 79 -5.24 -16.46 -25.65
CA THR A 79 -4.73 -16.58 -27.02
C THR A 79 -3.57 -15.61 -27.22
N GLN A 80 -2.36 -16.18 -27.27
CA GLN A 80 -1.24 -15.56 -27.97
C GLN A 80 -1.58 -15.50 -29.46
N THR A 81 -1.24 -14.41 -30.15
CA THR A 81 -0.41 -14.36 -31.38
C THR A 81 -0.51 -12.95 -31.96
N THR A 82 0.59 -12.19 -31.96
CA THR A 82 0.81 -11.17 -33.00
C THR A 82 2.30 -11.09 -33.28
N THR A 83 2.65 -11.52 -34.48
CA THR A 83 3.92 -11.30 -35.18
C THR A 83 4.32 -9.82 -35.15
N GLN A 84 5.45 -9.52 -34.52
CA GLN A 84 6.17 -8.26 -34.66
C GLN A 84 7.35 -8.42 -35.65
N PRO A 85 7.63 -7.44 -36.51
CA PRO A 85 8.87 -7.38 -37.26
C PRO A 85 10.06 -7.24 -36.31
N ALA A 86 11.12 -8.00 -36.58
CA ALA A 86 12.32 -8.06 -35.77
C ALA A 86 13.04 -6.70 -35.69
N LEU A 87 13.06 -6.11 -34.50
CA LEU A 87 14.16 -5.25 -34.04
C LEU A 87 14.88 -6.00 -32.92
N LYS A 88 16.12 -6.40 -33.22
CA LYS A 88 17.03 -7.04 -32.26
C LYS A 88 17.36 -6.04 -31.16
N THR A 89 16.88 -6.29 -29.94
CA THR A 89 17.33 -5.60 -28.73
C THR A 89 17.80 -6.65 -27.73
N PRO A 90 18.98 -6.51 -27.10
CA PRO A 90 19.55 -7.55 -26.24
C PRO A 90 18.67 -7.76 -25.00
N ASN A 91 18.58 -9.02 -24.56
CA ASN A 91 17.91 -9.50 -23.34
C ASN A 91 17.84 -8.46 -22.20
N ALA A 92 16.72 -7.73 -22.10
CA ALA A 92 16.36 -6.99 -20.90
C ALA A 92 15.54 -7.92 -20.00
N SER A 93 16.18 -8.47 -18.98
CA SER A 93 15.55 -9.24 -17.90
C SER A 93 14.31 -8.51 -17.40
N LYS A 94 13.13 -9.15 -17.50
CA LYS A 94 11.87 -8.62 -16.97
C LYS A 94 11.94 -8.57 -15.44
N THR A 95 12.41 -7.47 -14.88
CA THR A 95 12.41 -7.24 -13.44
C THR A 95 10.97 -7.05 -12.95
N LYS A 96 10.32 -8.14 -12.51
CA LYS A 96 8.96 -8.11 -11.95
C LYS A 96 9.00 -7.39 -10.60
N LEU A 97 8.50 -6.15 -10.55
CA LEU A 97 8.40 -5.39 -9.31
C LEU A 97 7.62 -6.19 -8.24
N ALA A 98 8.06 -6.09 -6.98
CA ALA A 98 7.35 -6.73 -5.88
C ALA A 98 5.92 -6.18 -5.76
N PRO A 99 4.89 -7.04 -5.61
CA PRO A 99 3.51 -6.61 -5.48
C PRO A 99 3.32 -5.72 -4.24
N ILE A 100 2.36 -4.81 -4.30
CA ILE A 100 2.08 -3.81 -3.25
C ILE A 100 1.82 -4.47 -1.89
N SER A 101 1.15 -5.63 -1.88
CA SER A 101 0.92 -6.41 -0.66
C SER A 101 2.21 -6.71 0.09
N LYS A 102 3.28 -7.14 -0.62
CA LYS A 102 4.59 -7.39 0.01
C LYS A 102 5.14 -6.12 0.67
N ARG A 103 4.96 -4.95 0.05
CA ARG A 103 5.43 -3.67 0.60
C ARG A 103 4.67 -3.27 1.87
N ILE A 104 3.36 -3.54 1.91
CA ILE A 104 2.53 -3.30 3.10
C ILE A 104 2.98 -4.21 4.25
N PHE A 105 3.16 -5.52 3.99
CA PHE A 105 3.65 -6.45 5.00
C PHE A 105 5.05 -6.10 5.51
N ALA A 106 5.95 -5.67 4.63
CA ALA A 106 7.26 -5.15 5.03
C ALA A 106 7.11 -3.98 6.02
N LYS A 107 6.18 -3.05 5.78
CA LYS A 107 5.96 -1.91 6.67
C LYS A 107 5.35 -2.32 8.01
N ILE A 108 4.49 -3.34 8.03
CA ILE A 108 3.95 -3.93 9.27
C ILE A 108 5.10 -4.52 10.10
N ILE A 109 6.02 -5.24 9.48
CA ILE A 109 7.21 -5.79 10.18
C ILE A 109 8.05 -4.64 10.76
N ASP A 110 8.32 -3.60 9.96
CA ASP A 110 9.05 -2.42 10.44
C ASP A 110 8.34 -1.71 11.61
N MET A 111 7.00 -1.71 11.64
CA MET A 111 6.21 -1.22 12.77
C MET A 111 6.28 -2.15 13.99
N LEU A 112 6.32 -3.46 13.77
CA LEU A 112 6.39 -4.45 14.84
C LEU A 112 7.71 -4.36 15.63
N LEU A 113 8.78 -3.87 14.99
CA LEU A 113 10.04 -3.54 15.66
C LEU A 113 9.89 -2.43 16.73
N TRP A 114 8.77 -1.71 16.82
CA TRP A 114 8.54 -0.73 17.88
C TRP A 114 7.94 -1.35 19.14
N ILE A 115 7.31 -2.54 19.05
CA ILE A 115 6.65 -3.21 20.18
C ILE A 115 7.60 -3.46 21.36
N PRO A 116 8.84 -3.94 21.16
CA PRO A 116 9.75 -4.18 22.29
C PRO A 116 10.07 -2.92 23.10
N ALA A 117 10.00 -1.72 22.50
CA ALA A 117 10.18 -0.47 23.23
C ALA A 117 9.11 -0.29 24.33
N PHE A 118 7.86 -0.69 24.06
CA PHE A 118 6.78 -0.67 25.05
C PHE A 118 7.00 -1.70 26.16
N LEU A 119 7.57 -2.87 25.84
CA LEU A 119 7.95 -3.86 26.84
C LEU A 119 9.06 -3.33 27.76
N CYS A 120 10.01 -2.56 27.23
CA CYS A 120 11.05 -1.93 28.05
C CYS A 120 10.48 -0.95 29.09
N LEU A 121 9.36 -0.27 28.79
CA LEU A 121 8.72 0.65 29.75
C LEU A 121 8.23 -0.08 31.00
N THR A 122 7.76 -1.32 30.85
CA THR A 122 7.19 -2.10 31.96
C THR A 122 8.17 -3.08 32.59
N ALA A 123 9.26 -3.45 31.91
CA ALA A 123 10.21 -4.48 32.35
C ALA A 123 10.88 -4.23 33.71
N PHE A 124 10.96 -2.97 34.15
CA PHE A 124 11.62 -2.57 35.39
C PHE A 124 10.63 -2.12 36.48
N MET A 125 9.33 -2.36 36.29
CA MET A 125 8.34 -1.97 37.28
C MET A 125 8.39 -2.86 38.54
N SER A 126 8.11 -2.26 39.69
CA SER A 126 7.95 -2.97 40.96
C SER A 126 6.55 -3.55 41.11
N ALA A 127 6.36 -4.51 42.02
CA ALA A 127 5.05 -5.10 42.31
C ALA A 127 4.00 -4.05 42.71
N GLU A 128 4.41 -3.02 43.46
CA GLU A 128 3.55 -1.89 43.85
C GLU A 128 3.12 -1.05 42.65
N GLN A 129 4.04 -0.82 41.70
CA GLN A 129 3.74 -0.07 40.48
C GLN A 129 2.73 -0.82 39.61
N TYR A 130 2.88 -2.14 39.45
CA TYR A 130 1.87 -2.95 38.76
C TYR A 130 0.50 -2.91 39.45
N ALA A 131 0.46 -2.94 40.79
CA ALA A 131 -0.79 -2.84 41.54
C ALA A 131 -1.44 -1.45 41.42
N ALA A 132 -0.66 -0.38 41.28
CA ALA A 132 -1.19 0.96 41.01
C ALA A 132 -1.72 1.08 39.58
N MET A 133 -1.06 0.46 38.60
CA MET A 133 -1.49 0.47 37.19
C MET A 133 -2.86 -0.20 37.02
N SER A 134 -3.08 -1.34 37.69
CA SER A 134 -4.36 -2.05 37.62
C SER A 134 -5.51 -1.23 38.22
N LYS A 135 -5.27 -0.47 39.30
CA LYS A 135 -6.26 0.45 39.87
C LYS A 135 -6.68 1.52 38.88
N ILE A 136 -5.72 2.12 38.15
CA ILE A 136 -6.01 3.14 37.13
C ILE A 136 -6.85 2.52 35.99
N GLN A 137 -6.52 1.30 35.57
CA GLN A 137 -7.24 0.61 34.50
C GLN A 137 -8.70 0.26 34.88
N THR A 138 -8.98 0.02 36.16
CA THR A 138 -10.35 -0.27 36.65
C THR A 138 -11.27 0.94 36.72
N GLN A 139 -10.75 2.17 36.63
CA GLN A 139 -11.55 3.40 36.74
C GLN A 139 -12.34 3.77 35.46
N GLY A 140 -12.26 2.94 34.41
CA GLY A 140 -13.03 3.10 33.17
C GLY A 140 -12.16 3.23 31.93
N VAL A 141 -12.71 2.86 30.76
CA VAL A 141 -11.97 2.79 29.47
C VAL A 141 -11.65 4.17 28.89
N ILE A 142 -12.29 5.24 29.37
CA ILE A 142 -12.04 6.60 28.91
C ILE A 142 -10.91 7.19 29.77
N PRO A 143 -9.68 7.35 29.24
CA PRO A 143 -8.58 7.87 30.03
C PRO A 143 -8.79 9.37 30.28
N THR A 144 -9.13 9.74 31.52
CA THR A 144 -9.15 11.14 31.93
C THR A 144 -7.72 11.73 31.90
N PRO A 145 -7.54 13.06 31.75
CA PRO A 145 -6.21 13.67 31.76
C PRO A 145 -5.40 13.33 33.03
N GLU A 146 -6.08 13.20 34.18
CA GLU A 146 -5.49 12.82 35.46
C GLU A 146 -4.99 11.36 35.43
N ALA A 147 -5.77 10.44 34.84
CA ALA A 147 -5.38 9.04 34.69
C ALA A 147 -4.16 8.89 33.77
N GLN A 148 -4.08 9.68 32.68
CA GLN A 148 -2.95 9.67 31.76
C GLN A 148 -1.64 10.14 32.43
N THR A 149 -1.72 11.23 33.19
CA THR A 149 -0.56 11.78 33.92
C THR A 149 -0.08 10.83 35.01
N ALA A 150 -1.00 10.22 35.77
CA ALA A 150 -0.68 9.21 36.77
C ALA A 150 0.01 7.98 36.16
N LEU A 151 -0.44 7.52 34.99
CA LEU A 151 0.17 6.39 34.28
C LEU A 151 1.61 6.71 33.84
N LEU A 152 1.85 7.92 33.32
CA LEU A 152 3.20 8.34 32.90
C LEU A 152 4.18 8.45 34.08
N GLN A 153 3.71 8.88 35.25
CA GLN A 153 4.53 8.95 36.48
C GLN A 153 4.86 7.58 37.05
N LEU A 154 4.05 6.57 36.74
CA LEU A 154 4.23 5.22 37.22
C LEU A 154 5.38 4.47 36.53
N ILE A 155 5.71 4.89 35.31
CA ILE A 155 6.80 4.31 34.53
C ILE A 155 8.13 4.79 35.11
N PRO A 156 8.99 3.88 35.61
CA PRO A 156 10.28 4.26 36.20
C PRO A 156 11.24 4.82 35.15
N THR A 157 12.16 5.71 35.58
CA THR A 157 13.18 6.32 34.70
C THR A 157 14.02 5.27 33.97
N ASN A 158 14.33 4.14 34.61
CA ASN A 158 15.07 3.04 33.98
C ASN A 158 14.32 2.44 32.78
N GLY A 159 12.98 2.37 32.82
CA GLY A 159 12.16 1.91 31.71
C GLY A 159 12.24 2.86 30.51
N TRP A 160 12.18 4.17 30.75
CA TRP A 160 12.38 5.19 29.73
C TRP A 160 13.77 5.13 29.10
N ILE A 161 14.82 4.99 29.92
CA ILE A 161 16.21 4.86 29.45
C ILE A 161 16.35 3.60 28.60
N ALA A 162 15.86 2.45 29.07
CA ALA A 162 15.93 1.19 28.33
C ALA A 162 15.20 1.26 26.98
N ALA A 163 13.99 1.82 26.97
CA ALA A 163 13.23 2.05 25.73
C ALA A 163 13.97 3.01 24.79
N GLY A 164 14.56 4.08 25.32
CA GLY A 164 15.35 5.05 24.55
C GLY A 164 16.61 4.43 23.92
N ILE A 165 17.37 3.64 24.68
CA ILE A 165 18.55 2.91 24.18
C ILE A 165 18.12 1.93 23.08
N TYR A 166 17.05 1.17 23.31
CA TYR A 166 16.51 0.24 22.32
C TYR A 166 16.15 0.95 21.02
N LEU A 167 15.39 2.05 21.09
CA LEU A 167 14.98 2.82 19.92
C LEU A 167 16.18 3.44 19.19
N LEU A 168 17.16 3.96 19.93
CA LEU A 168 18.38 4.52 19.33
C LEU A 168 19.16 3.45 18.56
N CYS A 169 19.39 2.29 19.17
CA CYS A 169 20.06 1.16 18.53
C CYS A 169 19.28 0.67 17.30
N MET A 170 17.96 0.52 17.43
CA MET A 170 17.07 0.07 16.35
C MET A 170 17.08 1.04 15.17
N LEU A 171 16.96 2.35 15.41
CA LEU A 171 17.03 3.38 14.37
C LEU A 171 18.42 3.45 13.74
N PHE A 172 19.48 3.29 14.52
CA PHE A 172 20.85 3.25 13.99
C PHE A 172 21.04 2.08 13.03
N VAL A 173 20.56 0.88 13.38
CA VAL A 173 20.57 -0.28 12.49
C VAL A 173 19.75 -0.02 11.22
N GLN A 174 18.55 0.55 11.34
CA GLN A 174 17.73 0.91 10.18
C GLN A 174 18.42 1.92 9.27
N ALA A 175 19.05 2.96 9.83
CA ALA A 175 19.80 3.97 9.09
C ALA A 175 20.96 3.34 8.31
N ILE A 176 21.73 2.43 8.92
CA ILE A 176 22.81 1.70 8.23
C ILE A 176 22.25 0.85 7.08
N LEU A 177 21.16 0.12 7.29
CA LEU A 177 20.59 -0.74 6.25
C LEU A 177 20.08 0.09 5.06
N ILE A 178 19.46 1.23 5.33
CA ILE A 178 18.99 2.16 4.29
C ILE A 178 20.19 2.78 3.56
N ALA A 179 21.21 3.26 4.28
CA ALA A 179 22.38 3.90 3.69
C ALA A 179 23.20 2.93 2.83
N LYS A 180 23.38 1.68 3.29
CA LYS A 180 24.21 0.69 2.59
C LYS A 180 23.47 -0.10 1.52
N THR A 181 22.18 -0.39 1.71
CA THR A 181 21.44 -1.34 0.86
C THR A 181 20.12 -0.78 0.32
N GLY A 182 19.71 0.43 0.73
CA GLY A 182 18.39 1.00 0.42
C GLY A 182 17.21 0.23 1.05
N GLN A 183 17.47 -0.82 1.82
CA GLN A 183 16.46 -1.75 2.33
C GLN A 183 16.17 -1.49 3.82
N SER A 184 14.92 -1.66 4.21
CA SER A 184 14.50 -1.73 5.61
C SER A 184 14.50 -3.20 6.05
N VAL A 185 14.41 -3.44 7.36
CA VAL A 185 14.34 -4.80 7.92
C VAL A 185 13.16 -5.56 7.34
N GLY A 186 11.98 -4.95 7.30
CA GLY A 186 10.78 -5.54 6.71
C GLY A 186 10.93 -5.86 5.23
N LYS A 187 11.61 -5.00 4.44
CA LYS A 187 11.90 -5.28 3.03
C LYS A 187 12.85 -6.47 2.85
N LYS A 188 13.87 -6.57 3.71
CA LYS A 188 14.81 -7.71 3.74
C LYS A 188 14.09 -9.02 4.07
N VAL A 189 13.24 -9.02 5.11
CA VAL A 189 12.45 -10.19 5.50
C VAL A 189 11.50 -10.63 4.38
N MET A 190 10.86 -9.69 3.70
CA MET A 190 9.94 -9.96 2.58
C MET A 190 10.64 -10.25 1.24
N GLN A 191 11.98 -10.29 1.22
CA GLN A 191 12.82 -10.45 0.03
C GLN A 191 12.43 -9.49 -1.11
N ILE A 192 12.09 -8.25 -0.76
CA ILE A 192 11.76 -7.21 -1.74
C ILE A 192 13.07 -6.65 -2.28
N GLN A 193 13.38 -7.00 -3.53
CA GLN A 193 14.52 -6.46 -4.23
C GLN A 193 14.22 -5.03 -4.70
N ILE A 194 15.22 -4.17 -4.60
CA ILE A 194 15.13 -2.77 -5.04
C ILE A 194 15.61 -2.73 -6.48
N VAL A 195 14.87 -2.03 -7.33
CA VAL A 195 15.27 -1.79 -8.71
C VAL A 195 15.84 -0.38 -8.76
N ASP A 196 17.04 -0.23 -9.29
CA ASP A 196 17.65 1.06 -9.53
C ASP A 196 16.81 1.83 -10.56
N VAL A 197 16.47 3.08 -10.21
CA VAL A 197 15.48 3.89 -10.95
C VAL A 197 16.01 4.32 -12.32
N THR A 198 17.34 4.40 -12.46
CA THR A 198 18.04 4.88 -13.65
C THR A 198 18.36 3.73 -14.62
N SER A 199 18.77 2.57 -14.10
CA SER A 199 19.18 1.41 -14.89
C SER A 199 18.08 0.36 -15.07
N ARG A 200 17.00 0.41 -14.28
CA ARG A 200 15.96 -0.64 -14.17
C ARG A 200 16.51 -2.04 -13.85
N GLN A 201 17.76 -2.11 -13.37
CA GLN A 201 18.39 -3.33 -12.91
C GLN A 201 18.22 -3.47 -11.39
N LEU A 202 18.38 -4.69 -10.89
CA LEU A 202 18.36 -4.94 -9.46
C LEU A 202 19.53 -4.19 -8.80
N ALA A 203 19.24 -3.33 -7.84
CA ALA A 203 20.26 -2.74 -6.99
C ALA A 203 20.88 -3.87 -6.17
N SER A 204 22.17 -4.12 -6.41
CA SER A 204 22.98 -5.11 -5.69
C SER A 204 23.07 -4.81 -4.20
#